data_AF-A0A2N1TBI0-F1
#
_entry.id   AF-A0A2N1TBI0-F1
#
_cell.length_a   1.000
_cell.length_b   1.000
_cell.length_c   1.000
_cell.angle_alpha   90.00
_cell.angle_beta   90.00
_cell.angle_gamma   90.00
#
_symmetry.space_group_name_H-M   'P 1'
#
loop_
_entity.id
_entity.type
_entity.pdbx_description
1 polymer ?
#
loop_
_entity_poly.entity_id
_entity_poly.type
_entity_poly.pdbx_seq_one_letter_code
_entity_poly.pdbx_strand_id
1 'polypeptide(L)'
;MEAFKNLDTSTKTRIFVFSFLITVFIIFFIWNTVISRGKIIFTGSPPYTIQVTGKSPQLCTENSCTISTSSGFITYLATKQDFDSINSSIRVPKLSKVEVSLSFQAIPKLISSRKIDFNSTKSQYSLTYESATSNYKLVANDNPTPIVYFPRNIPNPKFFDFKNHIVILAQNSNHIINKTLKTRGNFTNIPPEIENLVLSPNGAGFIYTITNNSTYFYHDIERDTSHILPYSKENALLAWTTSGNRLAVTQKEETINNTIITFEIYDVSNTTRYTIGNFPEIETFPTRLEVIGDNIIYIEIGDQYYRLQI
;
A
#
# COMPACT_ATOMS: atom_id res chain seq x y z
N MET A 1 -18.20 64.90 -40.32
CA MET A 1 -17.10 65.80 -39.86
C MET A 1 -17.51 67.28 -39.87
N GLU A 2 -18.51 67.69 -40.67
CA GLU A 2 -19.00 69.09 -40.71
C GLU A 2 -19.81 69.52 -39.49
N ALA A 3 -20.55 68.60 -38.85
CA ALA A 3 -21.32 68.89 -37.63
C ALA A 3 -20.45 69.33 -36.42
N PHE A 4 -19.15 69.02 -36.42
CA PHE A 4 -18.24 69.40 -35.33
C PHE A 4 -17.66 70.81 -35.47
N LYS A 5 -17.78 71.48 -36.62
CA LYS A 5 -17.20 72.82 -36.81
C LYS A 5 -17.93 73.90 -36.01
N ASN A 6 -19.25 73.82 -35.86
CA ASN A 6 -20.09 74.85 -35.23
C ASN A 6 -20.32 74.68 -33.71
N LEU A 7 -19.68 73.71 -33.06
CA LEU A 7 -19.76 73.58 -31.60
C LEU A 7 -18.87 74.61 -30.92
N ASP A 8 -19.46 75.35 -29.97
CA ASP A 8 -18.76 76.29 -29.10
C ASP A 8 -17.59 75.58 -28.37
N THR A 9 -16.49 76.30 -28.20
CA THR A 9 -15.21 75.81 -27.66
C THR A 9 -15.40 75.08 -26.32
N SER A 10 -16.30 75.59 -25.47
CA SER A 10 -16.68 74.97 -24.20
C SER A 10 -17.29 73.57 -24.36
N THR A 11 -18.15 73.39 -25.37
CA THR A 11 -18.84 72.10 -25.62
C THR A 11 -17.87 71.07 -26.20
N LYS A 12 -16.94 71.48 -27.07
CA LYS A 12 -15.86 70.62 -27.56
C LYS A 12 -14.98 70.10 -26.41
N THR A 13 -14.62 70.98 -25.47
CA THR A 13 -13.84 70.60 -24.28
C THR A 13 -14.60 69.63 -23.38
N ARG A 14 -15.90 69.85 -23.13
CA ARG A 14 -16.74 68.94 -22.33
C ARG A 14 -16.85 67.54 -22.95
N ILE A 15 -17.08 67.47 -24.26
CA ILE A 15 -17.14 66.19 -25.00
C ILE A 15 -15.80 65.46 -24.91
N PHE A 16 -14.69 66.17 -25.08
CA PHE A 16 -13.35 65.58 -24.98
C PHE A 16 -13.06 65.02 -23.58
N VAL A 17 -13.36 65.79 -22.51
CA VAL A 17 -13.17 65.35 -21.12
C VAL A 17 -14.04 64.13 -20.81
N PHE A 18 -15.30 64.12 -21.23
CA PHE A 18 -16.19 62.99 -21.01
C PHE A 18 -15.73 61.73 -21.76
N SER A 19 -15.30 61.86 -23.02
CA SER A 19 -14.73 60.76 -23.80
C SER A 19 -13.44 60.23 -23.18
N PHE A 20 -12.60 61.09 -22.61
CA PHE A 20 -11.37 60.69 -21.92
C PHE A 20 -11.70 59.89 -20.65
N LEU A 21 -12.64 60.37 -19.82
CA LEU A 21 -13.07 59.67 -18.61
C LEU A 21 -13.67 58.29 -18.91
N ILE A 22 -14.49 58.18 -19.96
CA ILE A 22 -15.02 56.89 -20.42
C ILE A 22 -13.88 55.95 -20.82
N THR A 23 -12.91 56.44 -21.60
CA THR A 23 -11.76 55.62 -22.03
C THR A 23 -10.95 55.13 -20.84
N VAL A 24 -10.67 56.00 -19.86
CA VAL A 24 -9.96 55.63 -18.62
C VAL A 24 -10.76 54.60 -17.83
N PHE A 25 -12.08 54.76 -17.70
CA PHE A 25 -12.95 53.81 -17.02
C PHE A 25 -12.95 52.43 -17.71
N ILE A 26 -13.04 52.40 -19.04
CA ILE A 26 -12.97 51.16 -19.83
C ILE A 26 -11.61 50.47 -19.64
N ILE A 27 -10.50 51.21 -19.73
CA ILE A 27 -9.16 50.65 -19.52
C ILE A 27 -9.02 50.10 -18.11
N PHE A 28 -9.45 50.85 -17.10
CA PHE A 28 -9.42 50.41 -15.70
C PHE A 28 -10.28 49.15 -15.48
N PHE A 29 -11.47 49.12 -16.07
CA PHE A 29 -12.36 47.96 -16.00
C PHE A 29 -11.73 46.73 -16.67
N ILE A 30 -11.20 46.86 -17.89
CA ILE A 30 -10.51 45.75 -18.59
C ILE A 30 -9.29 45.27 -17.78
N TRP A 31 -8.51 46.20 -17.22
CA TRP A 31 -7.33 45.87 -16.44
C TRP A 31 -7.68 45.07 -15.18
N ASN A 32 -8.68 45.52 -14.42
CA ASN A 32 -9.12 44.83 -13.21
C ASN A 32 -9.88 43.53 -13.47
N THR A 33 -10.60 43.42 -14.59
CA THR A 33 -11.48 42.27 -14.85
C THR A 33 -10.78 41.15 -15.61
N VAL A 34 -9.84 41.49 -16.51
CA VAL A 34 -9.21 40.53 -17.43
C VAL A 34 -7.72 40.37 -17.14
N ILE A 35 -6.96 41.47 -17.05
CA ILE A 35 -5.49 41.43 -17.01
C ILE A 35 -4.96 40.98 -15.64
N SER A 36 -5.71 41.24 -14.57
CA SER A 36 -5.35 40.85 -13.20
C SER A 36 -5.58 39.36 -12.88
N ARG A 37 -6.25 38.61 -13.76
CA ARG A 37 -6.68 37.24 -13.49
C ARG A 37 -5.75 36.21 -14.15
N GLY A 38 -5.59 35.07 -13.48
CA GLY A 38 -5.01 33.85 -14.02
C GLY A 38 -6.02 32.70 -13.95
N LYS A 39 -5.64 31.55 -14.49
CA LYS A 39 -6.44 30.32 -14.43
C LYS A 39 -5.60 29.19 -13.85
N ILE A 40 -6.18 28.43 -12.94
CA ILE A 40 -5.61 27.17 -12.47
C ILE A 40 -6.42 26.05 -13.10
N ILE A 41 -5.72 25.06 -13.67
CA ILE A 41 -6.31 23.84 -14.22
C ILE A 41 -5.90 22.71 -13.30
N PHE A 42 -6.84 22.19 -12.51
CA PHE A 42 -6.62 21.00 -11.70
C PHE A 42 -6.88 19.77 -12.56
N THR A 43 -5.98 18.80 -12.53
CA THR A 43 -6.13 17.50 -13.21
C THR A 43 -6.06 16.39 -12.18
N GLY A 44 -6.96 15.42 -12.23
CA GLY A 44 -7.03 14.35 -11.24
C GLY A 44 -8.20 13.39 -11.47
N SER A 45 -8.24 12.28 -10.74
CA SER A 45 -9.32 11.30 -10.84
C SER A 45 -10.64 11.85 -10.24
N PRO A 46 -11.70 12.09 -11.04
CA PRO A 46 -12.98 12.59 -10.54
C PRO A 46 -13.76 11.51 -9.74
N PRO A 47 -14.79 11.90 -8.96
CA PRO A 47 -15.13 13.27 -8.57
C PRO A 47 -14.23 13.77 -7.42
N TYR A 48 -13.92 15.07 -7.39
CA TYR A 48 -13.21 15.72 -6.29
C TYR A 48 -13.69 17.18 -6.12
N THR A 49 -13.47 17.77 -4.95
CA THR A 49 -13.83 19.17 -4.65
C THR A 49 -12.58 20.01 -4.49
N ILE A 50 -12.57 21.21 -5.06
CA ILE A 50 -11.49 22.18 -4.90
C ILE A 50 -12.02 23.42 -4.21
N GLN A 51 -11.35 23.82 -3.13
CA GLN A 51 -11.56 25.10 -2.46
C GLN A 51 -10.32 25.97 -2.62
N VAL A 52 -10.47 27.08 -3.32
CA VAL A 52 -9.41 28.09 -3.50
C VAL A 52 -9.65 29.24 -2.52
N THR A 53 -8.60 29.81 -1.92
CA THR A 53 -8.72 30.96 -1.01
C THR A 53 -9.56 32.08 -1.63
N GLY A 54 -10.60 32.53 -0.92
CA GLY A 54 -11.51 33.60 -1.38
C GLY A 54 -12.57 33.16 -2.39
N LYS A 55 -12.73 31.85 -2.64
CA LYS A 55 -13.77 31.29 -3.50
C LYS A 55 -14.57 30.20 -2.80
N SER A 56 -15.81 30.02 -3.25
CA SER A 56 -16.62 28.87 -2.84
C SER A 56 -16.00 27.56 -3.34
N PRO A 57 -16.16 26.45 -2.59
CA PRO A 57 -15.78 25.13 -3.08
C PRO A 57 -16.46 24.81 -4.41
N GLN A 58 -15.72 24.19 -5.32
CA GLN A 58 -16.21 23.76 -6.64
C GLN A 58 -16.05 22.25 -6.77
N LEU A 59 -17.16 21.57 -7.06
CA LEU A 59 -17.16 20.15 -7.39
C LEU A 59 -16.68 19.95 -8.83
N CYS A 60 -15.68 19.10 -8.99
CA CYS A 60 -15.06 18.75 -10.27
C CYS A 60 -15.45 17.31 -10.60
N THR A 61 -16.34 17.15 -11.59
CA THR A 61 -16.84 15.85 -12.06
C THR A 61 -16.07 15.29 -13.25
N GLU A 62 -15.24 16.12 -13.87
CA GLU A 62 -14.36 15.76 -14.99
C GLU A 62 -12.90 15.71 -14.53
N ASN A 63 -12.04 15.07 -15.33
CA ASN A 63 -10.60 14.98 -15.03
C ASN A 63 -9.98 16.37 -14.85
N SER A 64 -10.26 17.29 -15.77
CA SER A 64 -9.78 18.67 -15.71
C SER A 64 -10.83 19.63 -15.15
N CYS A 65 -10.44 20.47 -14.19
CA CYS A 65 -11.30 21.48 -13.57
C CYS A 65 -10.62 22.85 -13.60
N THR A 66 -11.18 23.80 -14.34
CA THR A 66 -10.58 25.15 -14.47
C THR A 66 -11.21 26.14 -13.50
N ILE A 67 -10.38 26.77 -12.67
CA ILE A 67 -10.78 27.82 -11.73
C ILE A 67 -10.03 29.11 -12.08
N SER A 68 -10.77 30.15 -12.45
CA SER A 68 -10.18 31.48 -12.66
C SER A 68 -9.93 32.15 -11.30
N THR A 69 -8.78 32.74 -11.05
CA THR A 69 -8.44 33.37 -9.75
C THR A 69 -7.60 34.64 -9.95
N SER A 70 -7.42 35.44 -8.90
CA SER A 70 -6.48 36.57 -8.94
C SER A 70 -5.04 36.06 -9.09
N SER A 71 -4.20 36.83 -9.77
CA SER A 71 -2.76 36.54 -9.80
C SER A 71 -2.16 36.67 -8.40
N GLY A 72 -1.17 35.84 -8.07
CA GLY A 72 -0.48 35.88 -6.77
C GLY A 72 -0.21 34.48 -6.22
N PHE A 73 0.10 34.40 -4.93
CA PHE A 73 0.17 33.13 -4.22
C PHE A 73 -1.24 32.74 -3.75
N ILE A 74 -1.70 31.58 -4.19
CA ILE A 74 -3.05 31.09 -3.97
C ILE A 74 -2.93 29.76 -3.25
N THR A 75 -3.62 29.64 -2.11
CA THR A 75 -3.75 28.36 -1.41
C THR A 75 -4.99 27.64 -1.90
N TYR A 76 -4.90 26.33 -2.06
CA TYR A 76 -6.01 25.48 -2.43
C TYR A 76 -6.06 24.26 -1.52
N LEU A 77 -7.29 23.82 -1.24
CA LEU A 77 -7.60 22.58 -0.55
C LEU A 77 -8.38 21.70 -1.52
N ALA A 78 -7.80 20.57 -1.92
CA ALA A 78 -8.47 19.55 -2.71
C ALA A 78 -8.95 18.43 -1.79
N THR A 79 -10.22 18.07 -1.87
CA THR A 79 -10.81 16.97 -1.08
C THR A 79 -11.48 15.95 -2.00
N LYS A 80 -11.35 14.67 -1.65
CA LYS A 80 -12.04 13.58 -2.33
C LYS A 80 -12.54 12.60 -1.27
N GLN A 81 -13.76 12.12 -1.43
CA GLN A 81 -14.38 11.22 -0.46
C GLN A 81 -13.54 9.95 -0.33
N ASP A 82 -13.19 9.57 0.90
CA ASP A 82 -12.35 8.42 1.24
C ASP A 82 -10.87 8.56 0.87
N PHE A 83 -10.40 9.79 0.61
CA PHE A 83 -8.99 10.09 0.34
C PHE A 83 -8.49 11.26 1.18
N ASP A 84 -7.18 11.34 1.35
CA ASP A 84 -6.53 12.45 2.03
C ASP A 84 -6.71 13.77 1.26
N SER A 85 -6.89 14.84 2.04
CA SER A 85 -6.99 16.17 1.48
C SER A 85 -5.62 16.73 1.11
N ILE A 86 -5.51 17.38 -0.04
CA ILE A 86 -4.28 18.04 -0.49
C ILE A 86 -4.41 19.54 -0.19
N ASN A 87 -3.61 20.06 0.74
CA ASN A 87 -3.54 21.49 1.04
C ASN A 87 -2.18 22.03 0.58
N SER A 88 -2.17 22.89 -0.44
CA SER A 88 -0.93 23.45 -0.99
C SER A 88 -1.14 24.87 -1.50
N SER A 89 -0.03 25.58 -1.74
CA SER A 89 -0.03 26.89 -2.37
C SER A 89 0.64 26.86 -3.73
N ILE A 90 0.18 27.73 -4.63
CA ILE A 90 0.75 27.87 -5.96
C ILE A 90 0.80 29.33 -6.37
N ARG A 91 1.85 29.71 -7.10
CA ARG A 91 1.96 31.04 -7.70
C ARG A 91 1.26 31.06 -9.04
N VAL A 92 0.28 31.93 -9.19
CA VAL A 92 -0.47 32.15 -10.42
C VAL A 92 -0.04 33.47 -11.06
N PRO A 93 0.74 33.44 -12.16
CA PRO A 93 1.06 34.65 -12.91
C PRO A 93 -0.18 35.26 -13.58
N LYS A 94 -0.13 36.58 -13.82
CA LYS A 94 -1.16 37.31 -14.58
C LYS A 94 -1.30 36.72 -15.98
N LEU A 95 -2.53 36.62 -16.49
CA LEU A 95 -2.86 36.14 -17.84
C LEU A 95 -2.33 34.74 -18.18
N SER A 96 -1.94 33.96 -17.17
CA SER A 96 -1.37 32.63 -17.37
C SER A 96 -2.34 31.53 -16.96
N LYS A 97 -2.06 30.33 -17.48
CA LYS A 97 -2.66 29.07 -17.04
C LYS A 97 -1.60 28.30 -16.27
N VAL A 98 -1.97 27.81 -15.09
CA VAL A 98 -1.11 26.95 -14.27
C VAL A 98 -1.80 25.61 -14.11
N GLU A 99 -1.11 24.54 -14.43
CA GLU A 99 -1.63 23.18 -14.31
C GLU A 99 -1.17 22.55 -13.00
N VAL A 100 -2.10 21.91 -12.30
CA VAL A 100 -1.88 21.24 -11.01
C VAL A 100 -2.40 19.82 -11.11
N SER A 101 -1.49 18.85 -11.08
CA SER A 101 -1.85 17.44 -11.03
C SER A 101 -2.11 17.01 -9.58
N LEU A 102 -3.26 16.42 -9.34
CA LEU A 102 -3.73 15.95 -8.04
C LEU A 102 -3.64 14.43 -7.99
N SER A 103 -2.84 13.91 -7.06
CA SER A 103 -2.74 12.49 -6.76
C SER A 103 -3.26 12.24 -5.35
N PHE A 104 -4.54 11.90 -5.24
CA PHE A 104 -5.17 11.57 -3.96
C PHE A 104 -4.67 10.20 -3.45
N GLN A 105 -4.33 10.13 -2.17
CA GLN A 105 -4.02 8.87 -1.48
C GLN A 105 -5.27 8.38 -0.75
N ALA A 106 -5.64 7.12 -0.93
CA ALA A 106 -6.83 6.56 -0.29
C ALA A 106 -6.60 6.50 1.23
N ILE A 107 -7.62 6.90 2.00
CA ILE A 107 -7.61 6.70 3.45
C ILE A 107 -8.04 5.26 3.66
N PRO A 108 -7.18 4.41 4.24
CA PRO A 108 -7.52 3.01 4.43
C PRO A 108 -8.64 2.89 5.46
N LYS A 109 -9.57 1.97 5.22
CA LYS A 109 -10.73 1.76 6.10
C LYS A 109 -10.94 0.29 6.40
N LEU A 110 -11.32 0.00 7.63
CA LEU A 110 -11.82 -1.30 8.03
C LEU A 110 -13.31 -1.40 7.73
N ILE A 111 -13.68 -2.38 6.90
CA ILE A 111 -15.05 -2.66 6.53
C ILE A 111 -15.42 -4.02 7.11
N SER A 112 -16.53 -4.09 7.86
CA SER A 112 -17.03 -5.36 8.39
C SER A 112 -17.24 -6.37 7.25
N SER A 113 -16.81 -7.61 7.48
CA SER A 113 -16.84 -8.69 6.51
C SER A 113 -17.36 -9.98 7.15
N ARG A 114 -17.79 -10.94 6.31
CA ARG A 114 -18.17 -12.27 6.78
C ARG A 114 -16.92 -13.07 7.12
N LYS A 115 -17.03 -14.01 8.06
CA LYS A 115 -15.99 -15.00 8.34
C LYS A 115 -15.59 -15.71 7.06
N ILE A 116 -14.28 -15.83 6.83
CA ILE A 116 -13.70 -16.58 5.74
C ILE A 116 -13.08 -17.84 6.34
N ASP A 117 -13.53 -19.01 5.86
CA ASP A 117 -12.98 -20.29 6.27
C ASP A 117 -11.70 -20.57 5.48
N PHE A 118 -10.57 -20.31 6.11
CA PHE A 118 -9.28 -20.66 5.53
C PHE A 118 -8.94 -22.09 5.94
N ASN A 119 -9.02 -23.01 4.99
CA ASN A 119 -8.66 -24.40 5.21
C ASN A 119 -7.15 -24.51 5.46
N SER A 120 -6.77 -24.96 6.66
CA SER A 120 -5.41 -25.38 6.93
C SER A 120 -5.09 -26.61 6.07
N THR A 121 -4.06 -26.51 5.23
CA THR A 121 -3.61 -27.63 4.42
C THR A 121 -3.03 -28.71 5.33
N LYS A 122 -3.72 -29.85 5.43
CA LYS A 122 -3.14 -31.05 6.06
C LYS A 122 -1.84 -31.41 5.36
N SER A 123 -0.84 -31.88 6.13
CA SER A 123 0.43 -32.33 5.58
C SER A 123 0.18 -33.42 4.52
N GLN A 124 0.70 -33.20 3.30
CA GLN A 124 0.49 -34.08 2.15
C GLN A 124 1.59 -35.14 1.99
N TYR A 125 2.55 -35.21 2.91
CA TYR A 125 3.70 -36.11 2.80
C TYR A 125 3.93 -36.91 4.07
N SER A 126 4.62 -38.03 3.89
CA SER A 126 5.12 -38.86 4.98
C SER A 126 6.48 -39.47 4.63
N LEU A 127 7.23 -39.84 5.67
CA LEU A 127 8.42 -40.69 5.53
C LEU A 127 8.03 -42.13 5.87
N THR A 128 8.21 -43.02 4.91
CA THR A 128 7.92 -44.46 5.08
C THR A 128 9.22 -45.26 4.97
N TYR A 129 9.43 -46.22 5.86
CA TYR A 129 10.59 -47.11 5.78
C TYR A 129 10.43 -48.12 4.64
N GLU A 130 11.51 -48.37 3.90
CA GLU A 130 11.57 -49.35 2.82
C GLU A 130 12.62 -50.41 3.12
N SER A 131 12.17 -51.64 3.37
CA SER A 131 13.03 -52.77 3.76
C SER A 131 14.05 -53.15 2.69
N ALA A 132 13.68 -53.07 1.40
CA ALA A 132 14.55 -53.47 0.28
C ALA A 132 15.81 -52.62 0.19
N THR A 133 15.72 -51.33 0.49
CA THR A 133 16.84 -50.37 0.41
C THR A 133 17.40 -50.01 1.78
N SER A 134 16.76 -50.45 2.87
CA SER A 134 17.05 -50.03 4.25
C SER A 134 17.01 -48.50 4.44
N ASN A 135 16.26 -47.79 3.61
CA ASN A 135 16.13 -46.34 3.61
C ASN A 135 14.71 -45.91 3.97
N TYR A 136 14.55 -44.64 4.34
CA TYR A 136 13.25 -43.99 4.46
C TYR A 136 12.96 -43.25 3.15
N LYS A 137 11.77 -43.41 2.59
CA LYS A 137 11.34 -42.69 1.40
C LYS A 137 10.34 -41.60 1.75
N LEU A 138 10.53 -40.43 1.15
CA LEU A 138 9.52 -39.38 1.13
C LEU A 138 8.49 -39.71 0.05
N VAL A 139 7.23 -39.82 0.45
CA VAL A 139 6.10 -40.12 -0.44
C VAL A 139 4.98 -39.12 -0.22
N ALA A 140 4.24 -38.81 -1.29
CA ALA A 140 2.98 -38.09 -1.14
C ALA A 140 1.92 -39.04 -0.57
N ASN A 141 1.01 -38.53 0.25
CA ASN A 141 0.01 -39.36 0.93
C ASN A 141 -0.98 -40.00 -0.06
N ASP A 142 -1.15 -39.41 -1.24
CA ASP A 142 -1.96 -39.89 -2.35
C ASP A 142 -1.16 -40.69 -3.40
N ASN A 143 0.17 -40.72 -3.31
CA ASN A 143 1.04 -41.42 -4.26
C ASN A 143 2.24 -42.08 -3.56
N PRO A 144 2.29 -43.43 -3.48
CA PRO A 144 3.35 -44.15 -2.78
C PRO A 144 4.71 -44.14 -3.52
N THR A 145 4.79 -43.48 -4.69
CA THR A 145 6.03 -43.37 -5.46
C THR A 145 7.07 -42.53 -4.69
N PRO A 146 8.26 -43.07 -4.42
CA PRO A 146 9.34 -42.34 -3.76
C PRO A 146 9.72 -41.06 -4.54
N ILE A 147 9.75 -39.93 -3.83
CA ILE A 147 10.31 -38.67 -4.34
C ILE A 147 11.81 -38.68 -4.13
N VAL A 148 12.27 -38.95 -2.91
CA VAL A 148 13.68 -39.06 -2.51
C VAL A 148 13.84 -40.05 -1.35
N TYR A 149 15.06 -40.52 -1.15
CA TYR A 149 15.44 -41.44 -0.07
C TYR A 149 16.34 -40.78 0.98
N PHE A 150 16.18 -41.23 2.23
CA PHE A 150 16.94 -40.85 3.39
C PHE A 150 17.57 -42.08 4.02
N PRO A 151 18.89 -42.08 4.26
CA PRO A 151 19.58 -43.23 4.87
C PRO A 151 19.24 -43.42 6.36
N ARG A 152 18.64 -42.41 6.99
CA ARG A 152 18.27 -42.42 8.40
C ARG A 152 16.87 -41.84 8.55
N ASN A 153 16.17 -42.27 9.60
CA ASN A 153 14.90 -41.67 9.97
C ASN A 153 15.09 -40.19 10.31
N ILE A 154 14.11 -39.37 9.97
CA ILE A 154 14.02 -37.98 10.42
C ILE A 154 12.93 -37.96 11.50
N PRO A 155 13.27 -37.76 12.78
CA PRO A 155 12.29 -37.78 13.85
C PRO A 155 11.39 -36.54 13.80
N ASN A 156 10.09 -36.73 13.95
CA ASN A 156 9.06 -35.69 14.00
C ASN A 156 9.18 -34.64 12.87
N PRO A 157 9.24 -35.07 11.59
CA PRO A 157 9.42 -34.17 10.47
C PRO A 157 8.17 -33.29 10.28
N LYS A 158 8.38 -32.01 10.06
CA LYS A 158 7.34 -31.10 9.55
C LYS A 158 7.58 -30.93 8.05
N PHE A 159 6.60 -31.37 7.25
CA PHE A 159 6.64 -31.24 5.79
C PHE A 159 5.87 -30.01 5.35
N PHE A 160 6.49 -29.23 4.48
CA PHE A 160 5.87 -28.09 3.83
C PHE A 160 5.94 -28.27 2.31
N ASP A 161 4.77 -28.22 1.67
CA ASP A 161 4.64 -28.50 0.24
C ASP A 161 4.69 -27.26 -0.64
N PHE A 162 5.48 -27.29 -1.72
CA PHE A 162 5.58 -26.22 -2.70
C PHE A 162 5.51 -26.73 -4.13
N LYS A 163 5.30 -25.81 -5.08
CA LYS A 163 5.17 -26.15 -6.51
C LYS A 163 6.30 -27.04 -7.00
N ASN A 164 7.56 -26.67 -6.70
CA ASN A 164 8.75 -27.39 -7.17
C ASN A 164 9.60 -27.98 -6.04
N HIS A 165 9.29 -27.67 -4.77
CA HIS A 165 10.11 -28.05 -3.64
C HIS A 165 9.28 -28.65 -2.49
N ILE A 166 9.93 -29.40 -1.61
CA ILE A 166 9.39 -29.79 -0.31
C ILE A 166 10.43 -29.41 0.73
N VAL A 167 10.04 -28.64 1.74
CA VAL A 167 10.92 -28.36 2.89
C VAL A 167 10.56 -29.31 4.01
N ILE A 168 11.58 -29.96 4.55
CA ILE A 168 11.46 -30.85 5.71
C ILE A 168 12.25 -30.22 6.84
N LEU A 169 11.55 -29.78 7.88
CA LEU A 169 12.18 -29.33 9.11
C LEU A 169 12.11 -30.42 10.16
N ALA A 170 13.21 -30.63 10.87
CA ALA A 170 13.29 -31.49 12.03
C ALA A 170 14.35 -30.96 12.99
N GLN A 171 14.28 -31.40 14.25
CA GLN A 171 15.11 -30.90 15.36
C GLN A 171 16.60 -30.81 15.02
N ASN A 172 17.14 -31.77 14.26
CA ASN A 172 18.57 -31.90 13.98
C ASN A 172 18.89 -31.96 12.47
N SER A 173 17.91 -31.78 11.58
CA SER A 173 18.16 -31.86 10.15
C SER A 173 17.09 -31.13 9.35
N ASN A 174 17.52 -30.17 8.54
CA ASN A 174 16.65 -29.41 7.66
C ASN A 174 17.01 -29.72 6.21
N HIS A 175 16.01 -30.11 5.42
CA HIS A 175 16.20 -30.55 4.06
C HIS A 175 15.32 -29.76 3.11
N ILE A 176 15.83 -29.49 1.91
CA ILE A 176 15.05 -29.04 0.77
C ILE A 176 15.09 -30.11 -0.32
N ILE A 177 13.92 -30.52 -0.77
CA ILE A 177 13.76 -31.53 -1.81
C ILE A 177 13.30 -30.82 -3.07
N ASN A 178 14.04 -30.97 -4.16
CA ASN A 178 13.57 -30.54 -5.47
C ASN A 178 12.72 -31.66 -6.07
N LYS A 179 11.42 -31.40 -6.25
CA LYS A 179 10.46 -32.40 -6.75
C LYS A 179 10.76 -32.83 -8.19
N THR A 180 11.19 -31.87 -9.02
CA THR A 180 11.45 -32.07 -10.45
C THR A 180 12.71 -32.89 -10.67
N LEU A 181 13.79 -32.51 -9.99
CA LEU A 181 15.09 -33.19 -10.10
C LEU A 181 15.18 -34.44 -9.22
N LYS A 182 14.24 -34.62 -8.28
CA LYS A 182 14.28 -35.67 -7.25
C LYS A 182 15.61 -35.68 -6.49
N THR A 183 16.11 -34.49 -6.18
CA THR A 183 17.35 -34.30 -5.44
C THR A 183 17.07 -33.70 -4.07
N ARG A 184 17.99 -33.97 -3.13
CA ARG A 184 17.97 -33.42 -1.77
C ARG A 184 19.14 -32.46 -1.58
N GLY A 185 18.84 -31.28 -1.05
CA GLY A 185 19.80 -30.37 -0.44
C GLY A 185 19.59 -30.30 1.07
N ASN A 186 20.60 -29.80 1.78
CA ASN A 186 20.53 -29.46 3.19
C ASN A 186 20.64 -27.93 3.31
N PHE A 187 19.94 -27.36 4.28
CA PHE A 187 20.19 -25.97 4.66
C PHE A 187 21.35 -25.90 5.64
N THR A 188 22.21 -24.89 5.48
CA THR A 188 23.35 -24.69 6.38
C THR A 188 23.11 -23.58 7.40
N ASN A 189 22.25 -22.61 7.07
CA ASN A 189 22.07 -21.38 7.85
C ASN A 189 20.70 -21.26 8.53
N ILE A 190 20.11 -22.42 8.86
CA ILE A 190 18.86 -22.49 9.61
C ILE A 190 19.14 -22.92 11.05
N PRO A 191 18.72 -22.14 12.06
CA PRO A 191 18.94 -22.52 13.46
C PRO A 191 18.15 -23.79 13.82
N PRO A 192 18.68 -24.63 14.72
CA PRO A 192 17.86 -25.65 15.38
C PRO A 192 16.76 -24.92 16.18
N GLU A 193 15.58 -25.52 16.32
CA GLU A 193 14.46 -24.99 17.15
C GLU A 193 13.58 -23.89 16.52
N ILE A 194 13.27 -24.02 15.22
CA ILE A 194 12.25 -23.18 14.57
C ILE A 194 10.83 -23.43 15.10
N GLU A 195 10.10 -22.33 15.32
CA GLU A 195 8.66 -22.27 15.51
C GLU A 195 7.96 -21.40 14.45
N ASN A 196 6.64 -21.56 14.34
CA ASN A 196 5.74 -20.69 13.55
C ASN A 196 6.21 -20.45 12.10
N LEU A 197 6.76 -21.48 11.44
CA LEU A 197 7.22 -21.34 10.07
C LEU A 197 6.04 -21.09 9.12
N VAL A 198 6.16 -20.05 8.30
CA VAL A 198 5.23 -19.74 7.21
C VAL A 198 6.03 -19.47 5.93
N LEU A 199 5.92 -20.35 4.94
CA LEU A 199 6.57 -20.20 3.63
C LEU A 199 5.83 -19.18 2.76
N SER A 200 6.58 -18.44 1.93
CA SER A 200 6.00 -17.59 0.91
C SER A 200 5.25 -18.42 -0.14
N PRO A 201 4.11 -17.94 -0.67
CA PRO A 201 3.36 -18.63 -1.72
C PRO A 201 4.16 -18.96 -2.98
N ASN A 202 5.19 -18.17 -3.30
CA ASN A 202 6.06 -18.41 -4.46
C ASN A 202 7.20 -19.40 -4.18
N GLY A 203 7.40 -19.83 -2.93
CA GLY A 203 8.46 -20.76 -2.56
C GLY A 203 9.87 -20.15 -2.49
N ALA A 204 10.01 -18.82 -2.57
CA ALA A 204 11.30 -18.14 -2.57
C ALA A 204 11.94 -18.06 -1.16
N GLY A 205 11.13 -18.03 -0.11
CA GLY A 205 11.64 -17.91 1.25
C GLY A 205 10.55 -18.06 2.31
N PHE A 206 10.93 -18.26 3.56
CA PHE A 206 9.98 -18.45 4.65
C PHE A 206 10.27 -17.55 5.83
N ILE A 207 9.23 -17.27 6.59
CA ILE A 207 9.31 -16.60 7.88
C ILE A 207 9.26 -17.63 8.98
N TYR A 208 9.99 -17.38 10.04
CA TYR A 208 9.97 -18.22 11.23
C TYR A 208 10.30 -17.42 12.48
N THR A 209 10.01 -18.00 13.64
CA THR A 209 10.55 -17.58 14.93
C THR A 209 11.44 -18.67 15.48
N ILE A 210 12.30 -18.35 16.44
CA ILE A 210 13.12 -19.33 17.15
C ILE A 210 12.49 -19.56 18.52
N THR A 211 12.57 -20.78 19.05
CA THR A 211 12.08 -21.11 20.40
C THR A 211 12.65 -20.13 21.43
N ASN A 212 11.81 -19.62 22.33
CA ASN A 212 12.15 -18.57 23.32
C ASN A 212 12.62 -17.23 22.73
N ASN A 213 12.38 -16.98 21.44
CA ASN A 213 12.68 -15.70 20.79
C ASN A 213 11.43 -15.18 20.07
N SER A 214 11.02 -13.95 20.41
CA SER A 214 9.87 -13.29 19.78
C SER A 214 10.20 -12.68 18.42
N THR A 215 11.46 -12.62 18.02
CA THR A 215 11.89 -12.02 16.76
C THR A 215 11.50 -12.87 15.55
N TYR A 216 10.95 -12.21 14.52
CA TYR A 216 10.75 -12.85 13.23
C TYR A 216 12.03 -12.86 12.40
N PHE A 217 12.28 -13.95 11.70
CA PHE A 217 13.36 -14.11 10.75
C PHE A 217 12.77 -14.43 9.38
N TYR A 218 13.40 -13.93 8.32
CA TYR A 218 13.16 -14.39 6.96
C TYR A 218 14.36 -15.17 6.47
N HIS A 219 14.11 -16.31 5.84
CA HIS A 219 15.13 -17.11 5.18
C HIS A 219 14.90 -17.12 3.67
N ASP A 220 15.90 -16.69 2.91
CA ASP A 220 15.96 -16.80 1.46
C ASP A 220 16.47 -18.20 1.10
N ILE A 221 15.61 -19.01 0.46
CA ILE A 221 15.92 -20.40 0.13
C ILE A 221 17.00 -20.49 -0.95
N GLU A 222 16.97 -19.60 -1.95
CA GLU A 222 17.91 -19.65 -3.08
C GLU A 222 19.32 -19.31 -2.60
N ARG A 223 19.43 -18.33 -1.69
CA ARG A 223 20.71 -17.86 -1.16
C ARG A 223 21.16 -18.63 0.09
N ASP A 224 20.30 -19.46 0.69
CA ASP A 224 20.49 -20.09 2.00
C ASP A 224 20.96 -19.06 3.04
N THR A 225 20.29 -17.91 3.11
CA THR A 225 20.64 -16.84 4.07
C THR A 225 19.43 -16.41 4.89
N SER A 226 19.64 -16.16 6.18
CA SER A 226 18.62 -15.68 7.11
C SER A 226 18.91 -14.22 7.48
N HIS A 227 17.87 -13.39 7.58
CA HIS A 227 17.97 -12.06 8.17
C HIS A 227 16.83 -11.78 9.15
N ILE A 228 17.10 -10.87 10.08
CA ILE A 228 16.15 -10.47 11.11
C ILE A 228 15.13 -9.53 10.49
N LEU A 229 13.85 -9.83 10.69
CA LEU A 229 12.77 -8.91 10.39
C LEU A 229 12.61 -7.92 11.54
N PRO A 230 12.20 -6.68 11.26
CA PRO A 230 12.10 -5.61 12.25
C PRO A 230 10.81 -5.70 13.08
N TYR A 231 10.31 -6.91 13.31
CA TYR A 231 9.02 -7.19 13.93
C TYR A 231 9.18 -8.27 15.01
N SER A 232 8.38 -8.16 16.06
CA SER A 232 8.30 -9.14 17.16
C SER A 232 6.91 -9.78 17.18
N LYS A 233 6.83 -11.08 17.46
CA LYS A 233 5.61 -11.87 17.60
C LYS A 233 4.64 -11.31 18.64
N GLU A 234 5.17 -10.66 19.68
CA GLU A 234 4.35 -10.05 20.74
C GLU A 234 3.57 -8.83 20.23
N ASN A 235 4.12 -8.15 19.22
CA ASN A 235 3.62 -6.88 18.72
C ASN A 235 3.22 -6.93 17.24
N ALA A 236 3.34 -8.08 16.57
CA ALA A 236 3.10 -8.16 15.14
C ALA A 236 2.55 -9.50 14.63
N LEU A 237 1.57 -9.41 13.73
CA LEU A 237 1.14 -10.52 12.87
C LEU A 237 1.61 -10.26 11.44
N LEU A 238 2.09 -11.32 10.79
CA LEU A 238 2.62 -11.29 9.43
C LEU A 238 1.82 -12.27 8.57
N ALA A 239 1.47 -11.86 7.36
CA ALA A 239 0.82 -12.71 6.37
C ALA A 239 1.41 -12.45 4.99
N TRP A 240 1.69 -13.51 4.25
CA TRP A 240 2.20 -13.39 2.88
C TRP A 240 1.13 -12.87 1.92
N THR A 241 1.52 -11.96 1.05
CA THR A 241 0.78 -11.66 -0.19
C THR A 241 0.82 -12.85 -1.14
N THR A 242 -0.15 -12.97 -2.05
CA THR A 242 -0.21 -14.10 -2.99
C THR A 242 0.99 -14.19 -3.93
N SER A 243 1.62 -13.06 -4.25
CA SER A 243 2.88 -13.03 -5.01
C SER A 243 4.07 -13.67 -4.27
N GLY A 244 4.02 -13.75 -2.94
CA GLY A 244 5.09 -14.24 -2.08
C GLY A 244 6.33 -13.36 -1.97
N ASN A 245 6.28 -12.12 -2.48
CA ASN A 245 7.40 -11.16 -2.38
C ASN A 245 7.19 -10.09 -1.29
N ARG A 246 5.99 -10.04 -0.71
CA ARG A 246 5.61 -9.03 0.27
C ARG A 246 4.80 -9.63 1.40
N LEU A 247 4.86 -8.97 2.55
CA LEU A 247 4.12 -9.30 3.75
C LEU A 247 3.16 -8.18 4.07
N ALA A 248 1.91 -8.53 4.33
CA ALA A 248 1.06 -7.70 5.15
C ALA A 248 1.51 -7.85 6.61
N VAL A 249 1.65 -6.73 7.30
CA VAL A 249 2.07 -6.68 8.70
C VAL A 249 1.06 -5.86 9.48
N THR A 250 0.63 -6.38 10.62
CA THR A 250 0.00 -5.57 11.67
C THR A 250 1.05 -5.34 12.74
N GLN A 251 1.18 -4.12 13.24
CA GLN A 251 2.07 -3.78 14.34
C GLN A 251 1.30 -3.06 15.44
N LYS A 252 1.52 -3.48 16.67
CA LYS A 252 1.05 -2.82 17.89
C LYS A 252 2.14 -1.88 18.40
N GLU A 253 1.78 -0.62 18.60
CA GLU A 253 2.59 0.34 19.33
C GLU A 253 1.81 0.82 20.56
N GLU A 254 2.36 0.57 21.74
CA GLU A 254 1.79 1.05 23.01
C GLU A 254 2.39 2.41 23.36
N THR A 255 1.54 3.42 23.49
CA THR A 255 1.89 4.72 24.06
C THR A 255 1.31 4.85 25.46
N ILE A 256 1.78 5.82 26.25
CA ILE A 256 1.35 6.02 27.65
C ILE A 256 -0.18 6.07 27.81
N ASN A 257 -0.90 6.55 26.79
CA ASN A 257 -2.34 6.77 26.85
C ASN A 257 -3.14 6.03 25.77
N ASN A 258 -2.50 5.34 24.83
CA ASN A 258 -3.23 4.69 23.73
C ASN A 258 -2.46 3.54 23.09
N THR A 259 -3.19 2.57 22.53
CA THR A 259 -2.62 1.57 21.61
C THR A 259 -2.87 2.03 20.19
N ILE A 260 -1.83 2.05 19.35
CA ILE A 260 -1.95 2.34 17.92
C ILE A 260 -1.67 1.04 17.17
N ILE A 261 -2.62 0.64 16.33
CA ILE A 261 -2.42 -0.48 15.40
C ILE A 261 -2.06 0.08 14.04
N THR A 262 -0.87 -0.26 13.57
CA THR A 262 -0.33 0.15 12.28
C THR A 262 -0.41 -1.03 11.31
N PHE A 263 -0.90 -0.78 10.11
CA PHE A 263 -0.86 -1.75 9.01
C PHE A 263 0.21 -1.35 8.02
N GLU A 264 1.06 -2.29 7.64
CA GLU A 264 2.16 -2.07 6.72
C GLU A 264 2.22 -3.16 5.65
N ILE A 265 2.80 -2.82 4.50
CA ILE A 265 3.36 -3.77 3.56
C ILE A 265 4.88 -3.75 3.68
N TYR A 266 5.47 -4.91 3.95
CA TYR A 266 6.91 -5.11 3.99
C TYR A 266 7.36 -5.89 2.75
N ASP A 267 8.29 -5.33 1.97
CA ASP A 267 8.89 -6.02 0.83
C ASP A 267 10.18 -6.73 1.30
N VAL A 268 10.16 -8.05 1.26
CA VAL A 268 11.26 -8.88 1.82
C VAL A 268 12.52 -8.82 0.96
N SER A 269 12.41 -8.41 -0.31
CA SER A 269 13.53 -8.43 -1.25
C SER A 269 14.47 -7.23 -1.08
N ASN A 270 13.90 -6.07 -0.74
CA ASN A 270 14.61 -4.79 -0.65
C ASN A 270 14.49 -4.16 0.75
N THR A 271 13.82 -4.83 1.70
CA THR A 271 13.58 -4.40 3.08
C THR A 271 12.79 -3.09 3.22
N THR A 272 12.08 -2.67 2.17
CA THR A 272 11.27 -1.46 2.20
C THR A 272 9.94 -1.69 2.91
N ARG A 273 9.44 -0.63 3.55
CA ARG A 273 8.17 -0.65 4.27
C ARG A 273 7.27 0.44 3.73
N TYR A 274 5.98 0.11 3.62
CA TYR A 274 4.94 1.03 3.21
C TYR A 274 3.84 0.97 4.26
N THR A 275 3.73 2.01 5.08
CA THR A 275 2.61 2.15 6.00
C THR A 275 1.33 2.35 5.18
N ILE A 276 0.39 1.43 5.34
CA ILE A 276 -0.95 1.55 4.76
C ILE A 276 -1.72 2.58 5.56
N GLY A 277 -1.74 2.45 6.89
CA GLY A 277 -2.39 3.39 7.78
C GLY A 277 -2.30 3.01 9.26
N ASN A 278 -2.73 3.95 10.09
CA ASN A 278 -2.76 3.84 11.55
C ASN A 278 -4.22 3.88 12.03
N PHE A 279 -4.58 2.98 12.94
CA PHE A 279 -5.95 2.78 13.40
C PHE A 279 -6.01 2.88 14.93
N PRO A 280 -6.00 4.11 15.49
CA PRO A 280 -6.09 4.33 16.93
C PRO A 280 -7.43 3.90 17.55
N GLU A 281 -8.46 3.66 16.74
CA GLU A 281 -9.77 3.19 17.15
C GLU A 281 -9.82 1.68 17.46
N ILE A 282 -8.78 0.92 17.08
CA ILE A 282 -8.69 -0.51 17.36
C ILE A 282 -8.07 -0.70 18.74
N GLU A 283 -8.91 -0.98 19.74
CA GLU A 283 -8.47 -1.18 21.12
C GLU A 283 -7.85 -2.57 21.37
N THR A 284 -8.23 -3.56 20.57
CA THR A 284 -7.78 -4.96 20.73
C THR A 284 -6.87 -5.35 19.58
N PHE A 285 -5.67 -5.86 19.89
CA PHE A 285 -4.73 -6.34 18.86
C PHE A 285 -5.38 -7.47 18.05
N PRO A 286 -5.24 -7.46 16.71
CA PRO A 286 -5.76 -8.54 15.89
C PRO A 286 -5.24 -9.91 16.31
N THR A 287 -6.10 -10.92 16.23
CA THR A 287 -5.73 -12.32 16.52
C THR A 287 -5.33 -13.06 15.25
N ARG A 288 -5.72 -12.55 14.08
CA ARG A 288 -5.43 -13.14 12.77
C ARG A 288 -5.27 -12.07 11.71
N LEU A 289 -4.34 -12.31 10.79
CA LEU A 289 -4.09 -11.50 9.60
C LEU A 289 -3.98 -12.43 8.39
N GLU A 290 -4.71 -12.12 7.33
CA GLU A 290 -4.69 -12.88 6.08
C GLU A 290 -4.73 -11.98 4.87
N VAL A 291 -4.20 -12.45 3.74
CA VAL A 291 -4.20 -11.70 2.47
C VAL A 291 -4.83 -12.55 1.39
N ILE A 292 -5.82 -11.99 0.68
CA ILE A 292 -6.44 -12.59 -0.50
C ILE A 292 -6.04 -11.77 -1.72
N GLY A 293 -5.26 -12.37 -2.61
CA GLY A 293 -4.60 -11.62 -3.69
C GLY A 293 -3.43 -10.78 -3.16
N ASP A 294 -3.16 -9.65 -3.81
CA ASP A 294 -2.08 -8.75 -3.40
C ASP A 294 -2.58 -7.45 -2.73
N ASN A 295 -3.89 -7.20 -2.73
CA ASN A 295 -4.47 -5.91 -2.32
C ASN A 295 -5.63 -6.02 -1.32
N ILE A 296 -6.03 -7.23 -0.90
CA ILE A 296 -7.14 -7.40 0.05
C ILE A 296 -6.61 -8.06 1.30
N ILE A 297 -6.63 -7.33 2.41
CA ILE A 297 -6.18 -7.82 3.71
C ILE A 297 -7.41 -8.05 4.60
N TYR A 298 -7.49 -9.23 5.19
CA TYR A 298 -8.51 -9.61 6.17
C TYR A 298 -7.90 -9.72 7.55
N ILE A 299 -8.64 -9.26 8.54
CA ILE A 299 -8.17 -9.10 9.90
C ILE A 299 -9.26 -9.60 10.83
N GLU A 300 -8.88 -10.40 11.82
CA GLU A 300 -9.78 -10.86 12.88
C GLU A 300 -9.46 -10.09 14.16
N ILE A 301 -10.47 -9.43 14.72
CA ILE A 301 -10.38 -8.67 15.97
C ILE A 301 -11.51 -9.14 16.88
N GLY A 302 -11.17 -9.83 17.96
CA GLY A 302 -12.15 -10.56 18.76
C GLY A 302 -12.88 -11.61 17.90
N ASP A 303 -14.21 -11.56 17.89
CA ASP A 303 -15.06 -12.45 17.08
C ASP A 303 -15.51 -11.83 15.73
N GLN A 304 -14.92 -10.70 15.35
CA GLN A 304 -15.30 -9.93 14.16
C GLN A 304 -14.22 -9.96 13.09
N TYR A 305 -14.67 -10.00 11.82
CA TYR A 305 -13.79 -10.01 10.66
C TYR A 305 -13.91 -8.69 9.90
N TYR A 306 -12.76 -8.09 9.59
CA TYR A 306 -12.66 -6.85 8.86
C TYR A 306 -11.88 -7.06 7.57
N ARG A 307 -12.31 -6.37 6.52
CA ARG A 307 -11.53 -6.20 5.30
C ARG A 307 -10.91 -4.81 5.32
N LEU A 308 -9.59 -4.74 5.21
CA LEU A 308 -8.89 -3.49 4.96
C LEU A 308 -8.99 -3.16 3.48
N GLN A 309 -9.62 -2.03 3.18
CA GLN A 309 -9.63 -1.48 1.83
C GLN A 309 -8.47 -0.49 1.70
N ILE A 310 -7.54 -0.81 0.80
CA ILE A 310 -6.38 0.01 0.40
C ILE A 310 -6.71 0.73 -0.91
#